data_AF-F7H861-F1
#
_entry.id   AF-F7H861-F1
#
_cell.length_a   1.000
_cell.length_b   1.000
_cell.length_c   1.000
_cell.angle_alpha   90.00
_cell.angle_beta   90.00
_cell.angle_gamma   90.00
#
_symmetry.space_group_name_H-M   'P 1'
#
loop_
_entity.id
_entity.type
_entity.pdbx_description
1 polymer ?
#
loop_
_entity_poly.entity_id
_entity_poly.type
_entity_poly.pdbx_seq_one_letter_code
_entity_poly.pdbx_strand_id
1 'polypeptide(L)'
;MRNSCYNIVATLLLVLNFERTRSLQDLCSNCPAGTFCGNNKNQTCIPCPPNSFSSVGGQRVCVLCRPCKGVFRTRKACSSTSNAECDCISGFRCLGAGCRMCEPDCKQGQESTKEGCKDCGFGTFNDQKRGICRPWTNCSLDGKSVLVHGTKARDVVCGQSSADLSPGASSVTPPVPAREPGCTPQIISFFLVLTSVVVLFLLFFFVLRFSVVKQGRKKLLYIFKQPFMRPVQTTQEEDACSCRFPEEEEGGREL
;
A
#
# COMPACT_ATOMS: atom_id res chain seq x y z
N MET A 1 -44.74 -34.66 28.54
CA MET A 1 -44.29 -35.50 27.39
C MET A 1 -44.40 -34.78 26.03
N ARG A 2 -45.60 -34.41 25.53
CA ARG A 2 -45.80 -33.92 24.13
C ARG A 2 -44.81 -32.83 23.64
N ASN A 3 -44.48 -31.81 24.44
CA ASN A 3 -43.50 -30.77 24.05
C ASN A 3 -42.06 -31.30 23.85
N SER A 4 -41.66 -32.36 24.58
CA SER A 4 -40.30 -32.89 24.50
C SER A 4 -40.02 -33.47 23.13
N CYS A 5 -40.95 -34.27 22.59
CA CYS A 5 -40.82 -34.85 21.25
C CYS A 5 -40.82 -33.76 20.17
N TYR A 6 -41.64 -32.71 20.32
CA TYR A 6 -41.64 -31.57 19.39
C TYR A 6 -40.27 -30.88 19.33
N ASN A 7 -39.67 -30.56 20.48
CA ASN A 7 -38.35 -29.91 20.55
C ASN A 7 -37.24 -30.80 19.98
N ILE A 8 -37.29 -32.12 20.23
CA ILE A 8 -36.33 -33.09 19.67
C ILE A 8 -36.46 -33.18 18.13
N VAL A 9 -37.69 -33.25 17.61
CA VAL A 9 -37.92 -33.26 16.16
C VAL A 9 -37.51 -31.93 15.51
N ALA A 10 -37.78 -30.80 16.16
CA ALA A 10 -37.35 -29.49 15.67
C ALA A 10 -35.81 -29.36 15.63
N THR A 11 -35.09 -29.81 16.66
CA THR A 11 -33.61 -29.83 16.65
C THR A 11 -33.04 -30.78 15.62
N LEU A 12 -33.61 -31.99 15.43
CA LEU A 12 -33.21 -32.89 14.35
C LEU A 12 -33.41 -32.27 12.96
N LEU A 13 -34.56 -31.62 12.71
CA LEU A 13 -34.81 -30.94 11.44
C LEU A 13 -33.87 -29.74 11.22
N LEU A 14 -33.49 -29.02 12.27
CA LEU A 14 -32.51 -27.93 12.17
C LEU A 14 -31.09 -28.46 11.88
N VAL A 15 -30.64 -29.51 12.57
CA VAL A 15 -29.34 -30.15 12.33
C VAL A 15 -29.25 -30.74 10.92
N LEU A 16 -30.27 -31.48 10.48
CA LEU A 16 -30.31 -32.07 9.14
C LEU A 16 -30.32 -31.00 8.03
N ASN A 17 -30.99 -29.84 8.25
CA ASN A 17 -30.91 -28.73 7.30
C ASN A 17 -29.55 -28.00 7.35
N PHE A 18 -28.90 -27.93 8.51
CA PHE A 18 -27.57 -27.34 8.67
C PHE A 18 -26.47 -28.19 7.98
N GLU A 19 -26.51 -29.52 8.13
CA GLU A 19 -25.60 -30.41 7.39
C GLU A 19 -25.87 -30.39 5.88
N ARG A 20 -27.14 -30.26 5.48
CA ARG A 20 -27.54 -30.13 4.07
C ARG A 20 -27.05 -28.84 3.42
N THR A 21 -27.05 -27.71 4.13
CA THR A 21 -26.46 -26.47 3.63
C THR A 21 -24.92 -26.50 3.66
N ARG A 22 -24.32 -27.13 4.68
CA ARG A 22 -22.87 -27.30 4.79
C ARG A 22 -22.28 -28.13 3.66
N SER A 23 -22.87 -29.27 3.31
CA SER A 23 -22.38 -30.08 2.18
C SER A 23 -22.43 -29.31 0.85
N LEU A 24 -23.49 -28.54 0.60
CA LEU A 24 -23.61 -27.65 -0.56
C LEU A 24 -22.51 -26.56 -0.63
N GLN A 25 -21.89 -26.22 0.50
CA GLN A 25 -20.72 -25.35 0.57
C GLN A 25 -19.42 -26.11 0.26
N ASP A 26 -19.20 -27.26 0.92
CA ASP A 26 -17.98 -28.08 0.77
C ASP A 26 -17.83 -28.67 -0.65
N LEU A 27 -18.93 -29.07 -1.29
CA LEU A 27 -18.93 -29.74 -2.61
C LEU A 27 -18.22 -28.95 -3.73
N CYS A 28 -18.11 -27.62 -3.61
CA CYS A 28 -17.43 -26.77 -4.60
C CYS A 28 -15.98 -26.39 -4.24
N SER A 29 -15.57 -26.51 -2.97
CA SER A 29 -14.30 -25.94 -2.47
C SER A 29 -13.04 -26.47 -3.15
N ASN A 30 -13.11 -27.65 -3.78
CA ASN A 30 -12.00 -28.28 -4.50
C ASN A 30 -11.75 -27.71 -5.91
N CYS A 31 -12.66 -26.90 -6.47
CA CYS A 31 -12.48 -26.35 -7.81
C CYS A 31 -11.42 -25.24 -7.84
N PRO A 32 -10.39 -25.30 -8.71
CA PRO A 32 -9.32 -24.30 -8.75
C PRO A 32 -9.77 -22.97 -9.40
N ALA A 33 -8.98 -21.92 -9.18
CA ALA A 33 -9.10 -20.68 -9.95
C ALA A 33 -9.04 -20.97 -11.46
N GLY A 34 -9.78 -20.21 -12.26
CA GLY A 34 -10.00 -20.50 -13.68
C GLY A 34 -11.15 -21.47 -13.98
N THR A 35 -11.82 -22.00 -12.96
CA THR A 35 -13.01 -22.84 -13.09
C THR A 35 -14.19 -22.30 -12.25
N PHE A 36 -15.38 -22.81 -12.53
CA PHE A 36 -16.56 -22.67 -11.69
C PHE A 36 -17.25 -24.02 -11.42
N CYS A 37 -17.88 -24.10 -10.25
CA CYS A 37 -18.68 -25.23 -9.80
C CYS A 37 -20.12 -25.08 -10.34
N GLY A 38 -20.47 -25.82 -11.40
CA GLY A 38 -21.83 -25.82 -11.94
C GLY A 38 -22.81 -26.60 -11.05
N ASN A 39 -24.11 -26.29 -11.14
CA ASN A 39 -25.19 -26.95 -10.37
C ASN A 39 -25.44 -28.44 -10.69
N ASN A 40 -24.53 -29.10 -11.40
CA ASN A 40 -24.64 -30.50 -11.79
C ASN A 40 -24.23 -31.41 -10.63
N LYS A 41 -24.97 -32.51 -10.43
CA LYS A 41 -24.77 -33.46 -9.31
C LYS A 41 -23.36 -34.10 -9.24
N ASN A 42 -22.57 -34.00 -10.30
CA ASN A 42 -21.26 -34.66 -10.45
C ASN A 42 -20.06 -33.74 -10.10
N GLN A 43 -20.28 -32.61 -9.43
CA GLN A 43 -19.22 -31.69 -8.91
C GLN A 43 -18.15 -31.27 -9.94
N THR A 44 -18.49 -31.26 -11.23
CA THR A 44 -17.50 -31.02 -12.29
C THR A 44 -17.10 -29.55 -12.30
N CYS A 45 -15.80 -29.28 -12.12
CA CYS A 45 -15.22 -27.94 -12.22
C CYS A 45 -15.11 -27.55 -13.70
N ILE A 46 -16.02 -26.69 -14.17
CA ILE A 46 -16.12 -26.28 -15.57
C ILE A 46 -15.16 -25.10 -15.79
N PRO A 47 -14.32 -25.08 -16.84
CA PRO A 47 -13.47 -23.93 -17.14
C PRO A 47 -14.30 -22.67 -17.40
N CYS A 48 -13.80 -21.50 -17.00
CA CYS A 48 -14.48 -20.23 -17.27
C CYS A 48 -14.69 -20.01 -18.78
N PRO A 49 -15.92 -19.66 -19.23
CA PRO A 49 -16.18 -19.38 -20.64
C PRO A 49 -15.41 -18.13 -21.13
N PRO A 50 -15.25 -17.96 -22.46
CA PRO A 50 -14.55 -16.82 -23.04
C PRO A 50 -15.05 -15.47 -22.51
N ASN A 51 -14.12 -14.54 -22.27
CA ASN A 51 -14.37 -13.24 -21.63
C ASN A 51 -14.91 -13.33 -20.18
N SER A 52 -14.62 -14.41 -19.45
CA SER A 52 -14.83 -14.49 -17.99
C SER A 52 -13.63 -15.10 -17.25
N PHE A 53 -13.54 -14.84 -15.94
CA PHE A 53 -12.46 -15.30 -15.08
C PHE A 53 -12.95 -15.68 -13.66
N SER A 54 -12.17 -16.49 -12.95
CA SER A 54 -12.36 -16.83 -11.54
C SER A 54 -11.00 -16.80 -10.85
N SER A 55 -10.80 -15.82 -9.96
CA SER A 55 -9.48 -15.54 -9.34
C SER A 55 -9.21 -16.29 -8.02
N VAL A 56 -10.20 -17.02 -7.52
CA VAL A 56 -10.11 -17.89 -6.35
C VAL A 56 -10.85 -19.19 -6.63
N GLY A 57 -10.52 -20.25 -5.89
CA GLY A 57 -11.23 -21.52 -6.01
C GLY A 57 -12.69 -21.47 -5.55
N GLY A 58 -13.45 -22.51 -5.89
CA GLY A 58 -14.79 -22.77 -5.37
C GLY A 58 -15.92 -21.83 -5.79
N GLN A 59 -15.69 -20.87 -6.70
CA GLN A 59 -16.78 -20.03 -7.22
C GLN A 59 -17.82 -20.85 -7.99
N ARG A 60 -19.10 -20.50 -7.86
CA ARG A 60 -20.20 -21.12 -8.64
C ARG A 60 -20.46 -20.46 -10.00
N VAL A 61 -19.85 -19.30 -10.26
CA VAL A 61 -19.99 -18.51 -11.50
C VAL A 61 -18.65 -17.79 -11.76
N CYS A 62 -18.19 -17.70 -13.01
CA CYS A 62 -17.04 -16.87 -13.37
C CYS A 62 -17.46 -15.40 -13.58
N VAL A 63 -16.66 -14.46 -13.08
CA VAL A 63 -16.88 -13.02 -13.23
C VAL A 63 -16.53 -12.58 -14.65
N LEU A 64 -17.37 -11.75 -15.28
CA LEU A 64 -17.09 -11.24 -16.62
C LEU A 64 -15.84 -10.34 -16.63
N CYS A 65 -15.00 -10.49 -17.64
CA CYS A 65 -13.81 -9.66 -17.84
C CYS A 65 -14.19 -8.18 -18.05
N ARG A 66 -13.46 -7.27 -17.41
CA ARG A 66 -13.63 -5.82 -17.60
C ARG A 66 -13.29 -5.45 -19.06
N PRO A 67 -14.20 -4.82 -19.82
CA PRO A 67 -13.86 -4.28 -21.12
C PRO A 67 -13.02 -3.00 -20.98
N CYS A 68 -11.86 -2.96 -21.62
CA CYS A 68 -11.11 -1.72 -21.85
C CYS A 68 -11.53 -1.15 -23.21
N LYS A 69 -12.32 -0.07 -23.21
CA LYS A 69 -12.86 0.60 -24.42
C LYS A 69 -12.87 2.12 -24.23
N GLY A 70 -12.93 2.87 -25.33
CA GLY A 70 -12.99 4.34 -25.31
C GLY A 70 -11.69 4.95 -24.77
N VAL A 71 -11.77 5.71 -23.69
CA VAL A 71 -10.58 6.29 -23.01
C VAL A 71 -9.69 5.26 -22.30
N PHE A 72 -10.13 4.00 -22.21
CA PHE A 72 -9.37 2.90 -21.63
C PHE A 72 -8.72 2.02 -22.70
N ARG A 73 -7.43 1.71 -22.52
CA ARG A 73 -6.67 0.71 -23.29
C ARG A 73 -6.35 -0.50 -22.41
N THR A 74 -6.23 -1.68 -23.01
CA THR A 74 -5.82 -2.90 -22.29
C THR A 74 -4.34 -2.81 -21.93
N ARG A 75 -4.01 -2.81 -20.62
CA ARG A 75 -2.63 -3.03 -20.13
C ARG A 75 -2.31 -4.52 -20.06
N LYS A 76 -3.27 -5.33 -19.60
CA LYS A 76 -3.17 -6.78 -19.47
C LYS A 76 -4.47 -7.41 -19.94
N ALA A 77 -4.37 -8.37 -20.86
CA ALA A 77 -5.51 -9.14 -21.31
C ALA A 77 -6.13 -9.95 -20.17
N CYS A 78 -7.42 -10.26 -20.26
CA CYS A 78 -8.07 -11.16 -19.32
C CYS A 78 -7.53 -12.60 -19.52
N SER A 79 -7.45 -13.37 -18.45
CA SER A 79 -7.21 -14.82 -18.46
C SER A 79 -8.34 -15.50 -17.69
N SER A 80 -8.45 -16.83 -17.76
CA SER A 80 -9.40 -17.57 -16.91
C SER A 80 -9.18 -17.31 -15.41
N THR A 81 -7.96 -17.00 -14.97
CA THR A 81 -7.60 -16.77 -13.56
C THR A 81 -7.55 -15.29 -13.14
N SER A 82 -7.53 -14.34 -14.08
CA SER A 82 -7.35 -12.91 -13.74
C SER A 82 -8.10 -11.98 -14.68
N ASN A 83 -8.72 -10.94 -14.10
CA ASN A 83 -9.42 -9.90 -14.84
C ASN A 83 -8.46 -9.14 -15.78
N ALA A 84 -9.02 -8.55 -16.83
CA ALA A 84 -8.29 -7.56 -17.63
C ALA A 84 -7.93 -6.34 -16.77
N GLU A 85 -6.71 -5.83 -16.94
CA GLU A 85 -6.26 -4.59 -16.34
C GLU A 85 -6.24 -3.51 -17.42
N CYS A 86 -6.94 -2.39 -17.17
CA CYS A 86 -6.98 -1.26 -18.09
C CYS A 86 -6.08 -0.12 -17.62
N ASP A 87 -5.40 0.53 -18.57
CA ASP A 87 -4.80 1.85 -18.43
C ASP A 87 -5.66 2.88 -19.18
N CYS A 88 -5.34 4.16 -19.03
CA CYS A 88 -5.86 5.22 -19.91
C CYS A 88 -5.08 5.31 -21.24
N ILE A 89 -5.71 5.90 -22.26
CA ILE A 89 -5.05 6.31 -23.50
C ILE A 89 -4.06 7.48 -23.26
N SER A 90 -3.16 7.71 -24.22
CA SER A 90 -2.15 8.78 -24.15
C SER A 90 -2.80 10.16 -23.92
N GLY A 91 -2.24 10.95 -23.00
CA GLY A 91 -2.81 12.24 -22.59
C GLY A 91 -3.88 12.14 -21.50
N PHE A 92 -4.10 10.95 -20.93
CA PHE A 92 -4.94 10.72 -19.76
C PHE A 92 -4.18 9.87 -18.72
N ARG A 93 -4.53 10.04 -17.44
CA ARG A 93 -4.00 9.33 -16.29
C ARG A 93 -5.11 8.65 -15.48
N CYS A 94 -4.78 7.50 -14.92
CA CYS A 94 -5.69 6.70 -14.10
C CYS A 94 -6.04 7.41 -12.79
N LEU A 95 -7.34 7.49 -12.49
CA LEU A 95 -7.86 7.94 -11.20
C LEU A 95 -8.62 6.79 -10.50
N GLY A 96 -8.40 6.67 -9.18
CA GLY A 96 -9.02 5.66 -8.33
C GLY A 96 -8.44 4.23 -8.46
N ALA A 97 -8.76 3.39 -7.48
CA ALA A 97 -8.25 2.02 -7.39
C ALA A 97 -8.61 1.18 -8.64
N GLY A 98 -7.60 0.56 -9.25
CA GLY A 98 -7.77 -0.24 -10.47
C GLY A 98 -8.05 0.57 -11.75
N CYS A 99 -7.70 1.87 -11.79
CA CYS A 99 -7.92 2.74 -12.95
C CYS A 99 -9.39 2.74 -13.39
N ARG A 100 -10.30 3.11 -12.48
CA ARG A 100 -11.75 3.12 -12.76
C ARG A 100 -12.17 4.33 -13.58
N MET A 101 -11.46 5.45 -13.47
CA MET A 101 -11.67 6.67 -14.23
C MET A 101 -10.37 7.10 -14.93
N CYS A 102 -10.50 7.89 -15.99
CA CYS A 102 -9.39 8.51 -16.71
C CYS A 102 -9.58 10.03 -16.74
N GLU A 103 -8.62 10.75 -16.17
CA GLU A 103 -8.59 12.21 -16.17
C GLU A 103 -7.50 12.70 -17.13
N PRO A 104 -7.68 13.80 -17.89
CA PRO A 104 -6.61 14.34 -18.74
C PRO A 104 -5.30 14.61 -17.99
N ASP A 105 -4.16 14.37 -18.62
CA ASP A 105 -2.87 14.93 -18.17
C ASP A 105 -2.93 16.46 -18.33
N CYS A 106 -2.49 17.19 -17.30
CA CYS A 106 -2.55 18.65 -17.32
C CYS A 106 -1.48 19.25 -18.24
N LYS A 107 -1.76 20.44 -18.77
CA LYS A 107 -0.80 21.17 -19.62
C LYS A 107 0.25 21.88 -18.75
N GLN A 108 1.34 22.34 -19.36
CA GLN A 108 2.22 23.31 -18.70
C GLN A 108 1.40 24.57 -18.37
N GLY A 109 1.62 25.11 -17.18
CA GLY A 109 0.79 26.17 -16.61
C GLY A 109 -0.57 25.74 -16.06
N GLN A 110 -0.71 24.46 -15.76
CA GLN A 110 -1.84 23.91 -15.02
C GLN A 110 -1.38 23.00 -13.87
N GLU A 111 -2.17 22.91 -12.81
CA GLU A 111 -2.01 21.99 -11.67
C GLU A 111 -3.18 21.00 -11.62
N SER A 112 -2.98 19.83 -11.02
CA SER A 112 -4.04 18.85 -10.78
C SER A 112 -4.71 19.09 -9.43
N THR A 113 -5.96 19.54 -9.45
CA THR A 113 -6.83 19.71 -8.27
C THR A 113 -7.81 18.54 -8.11
N LYS A 114 -8.75 18.59 -7.15
CA LYS A 114 -9.79 17.55 -7.01
C LYS A 114 -10.87 17.67 -8.09
N GLU A 115 -10.95 18.86 -8.69
CA GLU A 115 -11.89 19.29 -9.72
C GLU A 115 -11.30 19.10 -11.14
N GLY A 116 -10.09 18.53 -11.24
CA GLY A 116 -9.35 18.30 -12.49
C GLY A 116 -8.19 19.28 -12.70
N CYS A 117 -7.81 19.51 -13.96
CA CYS A 117 -6.72 20.42 -14.32
C CYS A 117 -7.14 21.89 -14.24
N LYS A 118 -6.47 22.65 -13.40
CA LYS A 118 -6.73 24.08 -13.15
C LYS A 118 -5.54 24.91 -13.60
N ASP A 119 -5.78 26.03 -14.25
CA ASP A 119 -4.74 26.99 -14.64
C ASP A 119 -4.01 27.61 -13.44
N CYS A 120 -2.69 27.81 -13.57
CA CYS A 120 -1.90 28.56 -12.59
C CYS A 120 -2.39 30.01 -12.48
N GLY A 121 -2.40 30.53 -11.25
CA GLY A 121 -2.75 31.91 -10.95
C GLY A 121 -1.66 32.89 -11.40
N PHE A 122 -1.99 34.18 -11.47
CA PHE A 122 -0.99 35.23 -11.70
C PHE A 122 0.08 35.19 -10.59
N GLY A 123 1.34 35.42 -10.94
CA GLY A 123 2.46 35.26 -10.01
C GLY A 123 2.92 33.81 -9.79
N THR A 124 2.33 32.83 -10.49
CA THR A 124 2.69 31.40 -10.34
C THR A 124 2.89 30.69 -11.68
N PHE A 125 3.68 29.62 -11.68
CA PHE A 125 3.95 28.77 -12.84
C PHE A 125 3.99 27.27 -12.52
N ASN A 126 3.84 26.44 -13.55
CA ASN A 126 4.20 25.03 -13.52
C ASN A 126 4.77 24.62 -14.90
N ASP A 127 6.05 24.28 -14.95
CA ASP A 127 6.77 23.83 -16.15
C ASP A 127 6.50 22.34 -16.48
N GLN A 128 5.83 21.60 -15.60
CA GLN A 128 5.63 20.16 -15.70
C GLN A 128 4.15 19.82 -15.98
N LYS A 129 3.89 18.79 -16.80
CA LYS A 129 2.53 18.25 -17.02
C LYS A 129 1.92 17.59 -15.78
N ARG A 130 2.73 17.37 -14.74
CA ARG A 130 2.37 16.79 -13.45
C ARG A 130 3.12 17.58 -12.39
N GLY A 131 2.39 18.40 -11.63
CA GLY A 131 2.96 19.37 -10.72
C GLY A 131 1.89 20.20 -10.04
N ILE A 132 2.33 21.15 -9.22
CA ILE A 132 1.54 22.13 -8.48
C ILE A 132 2.08 23.50 -8.88
N CYS A 133 1.23 24.52 -8.99
CA CYS A 133 1.68 25.85 -9.38
C CYS A 133 2.54 26.47 -8.26
N ARG A 134 3.77 26.87 -8.60
CA ARG A 134 4.77 27.48 -7.70
C ARG A 134 4.84 28.99 -7.93
N PRO A 135 5.13 29.81 -6.91
CA PRO A 135 5.36 31.24 -7.12
C PRO A 135 6.54 31.48 -8.06
N TRP A 136 6.50 32.58 -8.82
CA TRP A 136 7.64 33.03 -9.62
C TRP A 136 8.83 33.43 -8.73
N THR A 137 10.04 33.25 -9.25
CA THR A 137 11.29 33.72 -8.61
C THR A 137 11.30 35.25 -8.49
N ASN A 138 11.53 35.76 -7.28
CA ASN A 138 11.60 37.19 -6.99
C ASN A 138 13.04 37.71 -7.14
N CYS A 139 13.37 38.22 -8.33
CA CYS A 139 14.70 38.74 -8.66
C CYS A 139 15.22 39.83 -7.70
N SER A 140 14.32 40.60 -7.08
CA SER A 140 14.66 41.69 -6.16
C SER A 140 15.40 41.21 -4.90
N LEU A 141 15.22 39.94 -4.51
CA LEU A 141 15.92 39.34 -3.37
C LEU A 141 17.43 39.18 -3.63
N ASP A 142 17.80 38.98 -4.90
CA ASP A 142 19.18 38.85 -5.37
C ASP A 142 19.77 40.21 -5.82
N GLY A 143 19.03 41.32 -5.67
CA GLY A 143 19.40 42.61 -6.26
C GLY A 143 19.37 42.63 -7.79
N LYS A 144 18.62 41.70 -8.43
CA LYS A 144 18.55 41.54 -9.89
C LYS A 144 17.25 42.12 -10.46
N SER A 145 17.33 42.58 -11.70
CA SER A 145 16.16 42.95 -12.50
C SER A 145 15.48 41.72 -13.12
N VAL A 146 14.21 41.87 -13.49
CA VAL A 146 13.49 40.92 -14.35
C VAL A 146 13.96 41.11 -15.80
N LEU A 147 14.65 40.11 -16.36
CA LEU A 147 15.10 40.12 -17.75
C LEU A 147 14.03 39.54 -18.69
N VAL A 148 13.31 38.51 -18.23
CA VAL A 148 12.15 37.94 -18.94
C VAL A 148 11.03 37.69 -17.93
N HIS A 149 9.83 38.20 -18.22
CA HIS A 149 8.66 37.97 -17.38
C HIS A 149 8.25 36.49 -17.37
N GLY A 150 7.84 36.03 -16.19
CA GLY A 150 7.27 34.71 -16.01
C GLY A 150 5.92 34.56 -16.72
N THR A 151 5.53 33.31 -16.93
CA THR A 151 4.23 32.94 -17.51
C THR A 151 3.60 31.85 -16.63
N LYS A 152 2.39 31.39 -16.95
CA LYS A 152 1.86 30.18 -16.30
C LYS A 152 2.77 28.96 -16.52
N ALA A 153 3.47 28.87 -17.66
CA ALA A 153 4.23 27.68 -18.05
C ALA A 153 5.74 27.75 -17.73
N ARG A 154 6.27 28.90 -17.30
CA ARG A 154 7.70 29.16 -17.11
C ARG A 154 7.93 30.21 -16.02
N ASP A 155 9.02 30.08 -15.28
CA ASP A 155 9.44 31.07 -14.29
C ASP A 155 9.91 32.39 -14.92
N VAL A 156 10.02 33.42 -14.09
CA VAL A 156 10.77 34.66 -14.36
C VAL A 156 12.25 34.35 -14.56
N VAL A 157 12.89 35.03 -15.52
CA VAL A 157 14.35 35.00 -15.68
C VAL A 157 14.93 36.29 -15.13
N CYS A 158 15.83 36.18 -14.15
CA CYS A 158 16.51 37.30 -13.50
C CYS A 158 17.85 37.62 -14.18
N GLY A 159 18.23 38.90 -14.22
CA GLY A 159 19.52 39.35 -14.74
C GLY A 159 19.96 40.70 -14.18
N GLN A 160 21.23 41.04 -14.38
CA GLN A 160 21.73 42.37 -14.07
C GLN A 160 21.08 43.41 -15.00
N SER A 161 20.78 44.60 -14.49
CA SER A 161 20.30 45.70 -15.32
C SER A 161 21.41 46.14 -16.27
N SER A 162 21.10 46.32 -17.56
CA SER A 162 22.06 46.86 -18.53
C SER A 162 22.45 48.31 -18.25
N ALA A 163 21.76 49.01 -17.33
CA ALA A 163 22.13 50.34 -16.88
C ALA A 163 23.45 50.39 -16.07
N ASP A 164 23.83 49.29 -15.41
CA ASP A 164 25.07 49.24 -14.61
C ASP A 164 26.31 48.91 -15.46
N LEU A 165 26.14 48.44 -16.70
CA LEU A 165 27.23 48.19 -17.65
C LEU A 165 27.62 49.45 -18.42
N SER A 166 27.94 50.51 -17.68
CA SER A 166 28.66 51.65 -18.24
C SER A 166 30.06 51.19 -18.71
N PRO A 167 30.53 51.57 -19.92
CA PRO A 167 31.79 51.07 -20.47
C PRO A 167 33.01 51.76 -19.83
N GLY A 168 33.24 51.48 -18.55
CA GLY A 168 34.43 51.88 -17.81
C GLY A 168 35.67 51.25 -18.43
N ALA A 169 36.48 52.07 -19.11
CA ALA A 169 37.67 51.59 -19.81
C ALA A 169 38.63 50.87 -18.85
N SER A 170 39.03 49.64 -19.21
CA SER A 170 40.09 48.90 -18.54
C SER A 170 41.06 48.35 -19.56
N SER A 171 42.34 48.61 -19.34
CA SER A 171 43.44 48.34 -20.28
C SER A 171 43.64 46.86 -20.54
N VAL A 172 43.72 46.48 -21.83
CA VAL A 172 44.23 45.16 -22.22
C VAL A 172 45.72 45.07 -21.88
N THR A 173 46.10 44.15 -21.00
CA THR A 173 47.48 43.70 -20.81
C THR A 173 47.44 42.23 -20.41
N PRO A 174 47.99 41.31 -21.21
CA PRO A 174 47.85 39.86 -20.98
C PRO A 174 48.95 39.31 -20.05
N PRO A 175 48.62 38.62 -18.95
CA PRO A 175 49.56 37.82 -18.20
C PRO A 175 49.64 36.37 -18.70
N VAL A 176 50.88 35.89 -18.73
CA VAL A 176 51.40 34.53 -18.98
C VAL A 176 50.51 33.39 -18.41
N PRO A 177 50.37 32.24 -19.11
CA PRO A 177 49.59 31.09 -18.61
C PRO A 177 50.21 30.47 -17.35
N ALA A 178 49.41 30.32 -16.29
CA ALA A 178 49.84 29.80 -14.99
C ALA A 178 48.91 28.71 -14.43
N ARG A 179 49.26 27.44 -14.75
CA ARG A 179 48.92 26.17 -14.07
C ARG A 179 47.45 25.80 -13.78
N GLU A 180 47.15 24.51 -13.93
CA GLU A 180 45.88 23.93 -13.49
C GLU A 180 45.68 24.05 -11.97
N PRO A 181 44.45 24.30 -11.48
CA PRO A 181 44.10 24.09 -10.09
C PRO A 181 43.91 22.59 -9.83
N GLY A 182 44.97 21.92 -9.37
CA GLY A 182 44.89 20.53 -8.90
C GLY A 182 43.87 20.36 -7.76
N CYS A 183 43.17 19.23 -7.73
CA CYS A 183 42.09 18.94 -6.80
C CYS A 183 42.48 19.22 -5.33
N THR A 184 41.70 20.06 -4.64
CA THR A 184 42.03 20.48 -3.28
C THR A 184 41.83 19.34 -2.26
N PRO A 185 42.76 19.16 -1.30
CA PRO A 185 42.74 18.03 -0.36
C PRO A 185 41.53 18.03 0.58
N GLN A 186 40.88 19.19 0.76
CA GLN A 186 39.63 19.37 1.51
C GLN A 186 38.52 18.43 1.02
N ILE A 187 38.35 18.30 -0.31
CA ILE A 187 37.26 17.54 -0.92
C ILE A 187 37.47 16.03 -0.69
N ILE A 188 38.71 15.56 -0.86
CA ILE A 188 39.10 14.17 -0.60
C ILE A 188 38.88 13.82 0.88
N SER A 189 39.28 14.71 1.79
CA SER A 189 39.06 14.53 3.23
C SER A 189 37.57 14.40 3.58
N PHE A 190 36.70 15.21 2.97
CA PHE A 190 35.25 15.13 3.19
C PHE A 190 34.67 13.78 2.75
N PHE A 191 35.04 13.27 1.56
CA PHE A 191 34.58 11.97 1.08
C PHE A 191 35.12 10.79 1.92
N LEU A 192 36.35 10.88 2.45
CA LEU A 192 36.91 9.87 3.35
C LEU A 192 36.16 9.83 4.70
N VAL A 193 35.82 10.99 5.27
CA VAL A 193 35.01 11.06 6.50
C VAL A 193 33.60 10.52 6.25
N LEU A 194 32.94 10.95 5.17
CA LEU A 194 31.59 10.52 4.83
C LEU A 194 31.50 9.00 4.60
N THR A 195 32.45 8.41 3.87
CA THR A 195 32.50 6.96 3.65
C THR A 195 32.78 6.19 4.95
N SER A 196 33.67 6.70 5.82
CA SER A 196 33.92 6.12 7.14
C SER A 196 32.66 6.09 8.01
N VAL A 197 31.90 7.20 8.08
CA VAL A 197 30.63 7.28 8.83
C VAL A 197 29.60 6.30 8.29
N VAL A 198 29.45 6.18 6.97
CA VAL A 198 28.52 5.22 6.34
C VAL A 198 28.92 3.77 6.66
N VAL A 199 30.20 3.42 6.58
CA VAL A 199 30.68 2.07 6.93
C VAL A 199 30.43 1.74 8.40
N LEU A 200 30.72 2.66 9.33
CA LEU A 200 30.44 2.48 10.76
C LEU A 200 28.94 2.27 11.03
N PHE A 201 28.07 3.02 10.35
CA PHE A 201 26.62 2.91 10.49
C PHE A 201 26.08 1.57 9.95
N LEU A 202 26.60 1.09 8.82
CA LEU A 202 26.29 -0.23 8.27
C LEU A 202 26.77 -1.37 9.18
N LEU A 203 27.98 -1.27 9.74
CA LEU A 203 28.51 -2.24 10.71
C LEU A 203 27.65 -2.26 11.99
N PHE A 204 27.26 -1.09 12.51
CA PHE A 204 26.36 -1.00 13.66
C PHE A 204 25.00 -1.68 13.40
N PHE A 205 24.38 -1.42 12.23
CA PHE A 205 23.16 -2.13 11.84
C PHE A 205 23.37 -3.63 11.69
N PHE A 206 24.51 -4.09 11.16
CA PHE A 206 24.81 -5.52 11.04
C PHE A 206 24.95 -6.17 12.42
N VAL A 207 25.64 -5.52 13.37
CA VAL A 207 25.75 -5.96 14.77
C VAL A 207 24.38 -5.97 15.47
N LEU A 208 23.52 -4.97 15.25
CA LEU A 208 22.15 -4.97 15.77
C LEU A 208 21.32 -6.13 15.19
N ARG A 209 21.34 -6.33 13.86
CA ARG A 209 20.63 -7.44 13.20
C ARG A 209 21.13 -8.79 13.71
N PHE A 210 22.44 -8.99 13.82
CA PHE A 210 23.03 -10.21 14.35
C PHE A 210 22.67 -10.42 15.83
N SER A 211 22.64 -9.36 16.63
CA SER A 211 22.24 -9.41 18.05
C SER A 211 20.76 -9.78 18.20
N VAL A 212 19.86 -9.18 17.41
CA VAL A 212 18.43 -9.54 17.37
C VAL A 212 18.23 -10.99 16.90
N VAL A 213 18.96 -11.46 15.89
CA VAL A 213 18.91 -12.87 15.46
C VAL A 213 19.46 -13.81 16.54
N LYS A 214 20.54 -13.44 17.23
CA LYS A 214 21.13 -14.23 18.33
C LYS A 214 20.21 -14.27 19.56
N GLN A 215 19.53 -13.17 19.87
CA GLN A 215 18.52 -13.07 20.92
C GLN A 215 17.23 -13.84 20.56
N GLY A 216 16.78 -13.76 19.30
CA GLY A 216 15.68 -14.56 18.76
C GLY A 216 15.98 -16.06 18.82
N ARG A 217 17.18 -16.49 18.41
CA ARG A 217 17.66 -17.88 18.56
C ARG A 217 17.73 -18.31 20.03
N LYS A 218 18.22 -17.47 20.95
CA LYS A 218 18.18 -17.74 22.40
C LYS A 218 16.74 -17.93 22.91
N LYS A 219 15.81 -17.05 22.52
CA LYS A 219 14.38 -17.12 22.91
C LYS A 219 13.70 -18.37 22.36
N LEU A 220 13.96 -18.71 21.09
CA LEU A 220 13.47 -19.94 20.47
C LEU A 220 13.98 -21.19 21.20
N LEU A 221 15.28 -21.22 21.52
CA LEU A 221 15.93 -22.36 22.18
C LEU A 221 15.54 -22.49 23.66
N TYR A 222 15.05 -21.40 24.30
CA TYR A 222 14.41 -21.45 25.61
C TYR A 222 12.99 -22.05 25.52
N ILE A 223 12.17 -21.60 24.56
CA ILE A 223 10.81 -22.13 24.33
C ILE A 223 10.86 -23.64 24.00
N PHE A 224 11.81 -24.06 23.16
CA PHE A 224 12.02 -25.48 22.82
C PHE A 224 12.61 -26.32 23.98
N LYS A 225 12.99 -25.69 25.10
CA LYS A 225 13.49 -26.33 26.33
C LYS A 225 12.48 -26.40 27.48
N GLN A 226 11.20 -26.12 27.24
CA GLN A 226 10.11 -26.49 28.17
C GLN A 226 9.38 -27.75 27.68
N PRO A 227 9.90 -28.96 27.95
CA PRO A 227 9.14 -30.18 27.77
C PRO A 227 8.05 -30.29 28.83
N PHE A 228 6.82 -30.43 28.33
CA PHE A 228 5.68 -31.14 28.90
C PHE A 228 5.95 -31.92 30.22
N MET A 229 5.76 -31.27 31.36
CA MET A 229 5.69 -31.90 32.68
C MET A 229 4.42 -31.45 33.40
N ARG A 230 3.40 -32.32 33.37
CA ARG A 230 2.32 -32.29 34.37
C ARG A 230 2.82 -33.07 35.59
N PRO A 231 2.88 -32.47 36.80
CA PRO A 231 2.92 -33.26 38.02
C PRO A 231 1.57 -33.97 38.16
N VAL A 232 1.56 -35.29 38.05
CA VAL A 232 0.55 -36.10 38.75
C VAL A 232 1.15 -36.37 40.12
N GLN A 233 0.48 -35.92 41.18
CA GLN A 233 0.84 -36.30 42.54
C GLN A 233 -0.41 -36.43 43.39
N THR A 234 -0.43 -37.48 44.20
CA THR A 234 -1.59 -37.95 44.98
C THR A 234 -1.47 -37.54 46.45
N THR A 235 -2.63 -37.41 47.11
CA THR A 235 -2.86 -37.70 48.55
C THR A 235 -2.05 -36.95 49.62
N GLN A 236 -2.72 -36.10 50.40
CA GLN A 236 -3.09 -36.34 51.83
C GLN A 236 -2.89 -35.13 52.79
N GLU A 237 -3.95 -34.80 53.59
CA GLU A 237 -4.00 -34.17 54.95
C GLU A 237 -3.25 -32.83 55.26
N GLU A 238 -3.73 -31.83 56.03
CA GLU A 238 -5.03 -31.32 56.57
C GLU A 238 -4.89 -29.76 56.71
N ASP A 239 -5.81 -28.88 57.18
CA ASP A 239 -7.28 -28.79 57.38
C ASP A 239 -7.66 -27.30 57.16
N ALA A 240 -8.95 -26.98 56.98
CA ALA A 240 -9.60 -25.84 57.64
C ALA A 240 -11.14 -25.93 57.50
N CYS A 241 -11.84 -26.31 58.57
CA CYS A 241 -13.32 -26.36 58.58
C CYS A 241 -14.01 -24.97 58.48
N SER A 242 -15.00 -24.82 57.59
CA SER A 242 -16.11 -23.85 57.74
C SER A 242 -17.26 -24.11 56.73
N CYS A 243 -18.36 -24.73 57.18
CA CYS A 243 -19.56 -24.95 56.36
C CYS A 243 -20.54 -23.78 56.40
N ARG A 244 -21.14 -23.40 55.26
CA ARG A 244 -22.49 -22.78 55.24
C ARG A 244 -23.19 -22.93 53.88
N PHE A 245 -24.41 -23.47 53.91
CA PHE A 245 -25.42 -23.38 52.84
C PHE A 245 -26.50 -22.36 53.24
N PRO A 246 -27.23 -21.82 52.26
CA PRO A 246 -28.69 -21.72 52.26
C PRO A 246 -29.24 -22.61 51.12
N GLU A 247 -30.10 -23.58 51.39
CA GLU A 247 -31.54 -23.47 51.71
C GLU A 247 -32.40 -23.09 50.49
N GLU A 248 -33.33 -23.98 50.16
CA GLU A 248 -34.37 -23.84 49.13
C GLU A 248 -35.66 -23.33 49.80
N GLU A 249 -36.36 -22.41 49.16
CA GLU A 249 -37.67 -21.89 49.60
C GLU A 249 -38.73 -22.24 48.54
N GLU A 250 -39.65 -23.16 48.86
CA GLU A 250 -40.82 -23.46 48.03
C GLU A 250 -42.13 -23.35 48.84
N GLY A 251 -43.08 -22.57 48.32
CA GLY A 251 -44.51 -22.73 48.61
C GLY A 251 -45.11 -21.80 49.67
N GLY A 252 -45.71 -20.70 49.22
CA GLY A 252 -46.60 -19.84 50.02
C GLY A 252 -47.76 -19.33 49.17
N ARG A 253 -48.99 -19.30 49.71
CA ARG A 253 -50.24 -19.08 48.96
C ARG A 253 -51.00 -17.83 49.42
N GLU A 254 -51.75 -17.27 48.47
CA GLU A 254 -53.02 -16.53 48.62
C GLU A 254 -53.08 -15.34 49.61
N LEU A 255 -53.29 -14.15 49.03
CA LEU A 255 -54.50 -13.34 49.25
C LEU A 255 -54.87 -12.58 47.96
#